data_AF-A0A961QCC7-F1
#
_entry.id   AF-A0A961QCC7-F1
#
_cell.length_a   1.000
_cell.length_b   1.000
_cell.length_c   1.000
_cell.angle_alpha   90.00
_cell.angle_beta   90.00
_cell.angle_gamma   90.00
#
_symmetry.space_group_name_H-M   'P 1'
#
loop_
_entity.id
_entity.type
_entity.pdbx_description
1 polymer ?
#
loop_
_entity_poly.entity_id
_entity_poly.type
_entity_poly.pdbx_seq_one_letter_code
_entity_poly.pdbx_strand_id
1 'polypeptide(L)'
;PTGLSEEKEARVMDFLRFATDTQRLPDQPKYRSYGPARASSAPLVGNHETLGIPMAPHMPTDPANMTGAFVTNYLWWADYRDEIDARFQAWLAQ
;
A
#
# COMPACT_ATOMS: atom_id res chain seq x y z
N PRO A 1 14.80 -6.74 8.98
CA PRO A 1 15.47 -6.94 10.29
C PRO A 1 16.54 -8.04 10.16
N THR A 2 17.80 -7.71 10.41
CA THR A 2 18.89 -8.70 10.44
C THR A 2 19.03 -9.24 11.88
N GLY A 3 19.45 -10.50 12.04
CA GLY A 3 19.75 -11.09 13.35
C GLY A 3 18.54 -11.56 14.18
N LEU A 4 17.43 -11.95 13.55
CA LEU A 4 16.33 -12.60 14.25
C LEU A 4 16.70 -14.04 14.65
N SER A 5 16.17 -14.53 15.77
CA SER A 5 16.18 -15.98 16.04
C SER A 5 15.22 -16.69 15.09
N GLU A 6 15.44 -17.97 14.83
CA GLU A 6 14.57 -18.78 13.94
C GLU A 6 13.10 -18.71 14.34
N GLU A 7 12.80 -18.77 15.65
CA GLU A 7 11.43 -18.65 16.17
C GLU A 7 10.79 -17.29 15.80
N LYS A 8 11.56 -16.21 15.92
CA LYS A 8 11.07 -14.86 15.61
C LYS A 8 10.88 -14.67 14.12
N GLU A 9 11.80 -15.18 13.30
CA GLU A 9 11.67 -15.15 11.85
C GLU A 9 10.44 -15.93 11.39
N ALA A 10 10.22 -17.14 11.91
CA ALA A 10 9.04 -17.94 11.60
C ALA A 10 7.74 -17.21 11.94
N ARG A 11 7.68 -16.54 13.10
CA ARG A 11 6.50 -15.75 13.51
C ARG A 11 6.27 -14.53 12.60
N VAL A 12 7.32 -13.85 12.17
CA VAL A 12 7.21 -12.74 11.19
C VAL A 12 6.67 -13.26 9.87
N MET A 13 7.16 -14.40 9.39
CA MET A 13 6.73 -14.97 8.12
C MET A 13 5.29 -15.48 8.16
N ASP A 14 4.85 -16.04 9.29
CA ASP A 14 3.46 -16.43 9.50
C ASP A 14 2.52 -15.22 9.48
N PHE A 15 2.86 -14.17 10.22
CA PHE A 15 2.09 -12.93 10.20
C PHE A 15 2.07 -12.28 8.81
N LEU A 16 3.19 -12.26 8.10
CA LEU A 16 3.26 -11.70 6.76
C LEU A 16 2.34 -12.46 5.78
N ARG A 17 2.28 -13.79 5.87
CA ARG A 17 1.34 -14.60 5.08
C ARG A 17 -0.10 -14.24 5.39
N PHE A 18 -0.45 -14.17 6.68
CA PHE A 18 -1.79 -13.79 7.12
C PHE A 18 -2.17 -12.38 6.65
N ALA A 19 -1.34 -11.38 6.96
CA ALA A 19 -1.62 -9.98 6.68
C ALA A 19 -1.67 -9.65 5.17
N THR A 20 -1.03 -10.48 4.35
CA THR A 20 -1.03 -10.33 2.89
C THR A 20 -1.87 -11.37 2.17
N ASP A 21 -2.71 -12.16 2.86
CA ASP A 21 -3.56 -13.12 2.16
C ASP A 21 -4.64 -12.40 1.31
N THR A 22 -5.26 -13.16 0.40
CA THR A 22 -6.24 -12.61 -0.54
C THR A 22 -7.46 -12.00 0.17
N GLN A 23 -7.85 -12.50 1.34
CA GLN A 23 -9.06 -12.09 2.07
C GLN A 23 -8.83 -10.94 3.06
N ARG A 24 -7.66 -10.85 3.70
CA ARG A 24 -7.38 -9.81 4.70
C ARG A 24 -7.15 -8.44 4.07
N LEU A 25 -6.59 -8.40 2.86
CA LEU A 25 -6.36 -7.15 2.13
C LEU A 25 -7.65 -6.40 1.74
N PRO A 26 -8.74 -7.02 1.23
CA PRO A 26 -9.99 -6.35 0.92
C PRO A 26 -10.83 -5.98 2.15
N ASP A 27 -10.52 -6.53 3.34
CA ASP A 27 -11.19 -6.17 4.59
C ASP A 27 -10.79 -4.76 5.09
N GLN A 28 -9.65 -4.20 4.64
CA GLN A 28 -9.23 -2.84 5.00
C GLN A 28 -9.99 -1.72 4.25
N PRO A 29 -10.25 -1.84 2.93
CA PRO A 29 -11.06 -0.91 2.15
C PRO A 29 -12.40 -0.50 2.76
N LYS A 30 -13.02 -1.32 3.62
CA LYS A 30 -14.29 -0.95 4.27
C LYS A 30 -14.17 0.21 5.28
N TYR A 31 -12.94 0.59 5.65
CA TYR A 31 -12.67 1.67 6.60
C TYR A 31 -11.89 2.84 6.01
N ARG A 32 -11.08 2.61 4.97
CA ARG A 32 -10.21 3.62 4.36
C ARG A 32 -10.08 3.38 2.87
N SER A 33 -10.01 4.46 2.10
CA SER A 33 -9.86 4.44 0.65
C SER A 33 -8.45 4.08 0.17
N TYR A 34 -7.91 2.95 0.63
CA TYR A 34 -6.65 2.38 0.16
C TYR A 34 -6.90 1.06 -0.53
N GLY A 35 -6.46 0.97 -1.79
CA GLY A 35 -6.60 -0.22 -2.61
C GLY A 35 -5.81 -1.41 -2.08
N PRO A 36 -6.32 -2.64 -2.20
CA PRO A 36 -5.60 -3.83 -1.77
C PRO A 36 -4.36 -4.06 -2.64
N ALA A 37 -3.27 -4.52 -2.03
CA ALA A 37 -1.98 -4.69 -2.73
C ALA A 37 -1.96 -5.85 -3.75
N ARG A 38 -2.88 -6.82 -3.65
CA ARG A 38 -2.94 -8.00 -4.55
C ARG A 38 -4.05 -7.86 -5.57
N ALA A 39 -3.75 -8.24 -6.81
CA ALA A 39 -4.76 -8.37 -7.87
C ALA A 39 -5.87 -9.36 -7.50
N SER A 40 -5.55 -10.46 -6.80
CA SER A 40 -6.54 -11.44 -6.33
C SER A 40 -7.53 -10.88 -5.31
N SER A 41 -7.16 -9.80 -4.63
CA SER A 41 -7.97 -9.15 -3.60
C SER A 41 -8.89 -8.07 -4.15
N ALA A 42 -8.55 -7.45 -5.29
CA ALA A 42 -9.33 -6.37 -5.87
C ALA A 42 -10.82 -6.73 -6.12
N PRO A 43 -11.17 -7.93 -6.63
CA PRO A 43 -12.57 -8.33 -6.81
C PRO A 43 -13.37 -8.53 -5.51
N LEU A 44 -12.69 -8.58 -4.36
CA LEU A 44 -13.31 -8.83 -3.06
C LEU A 44 -13.59 -7.53 -2.28
N VAL A 45 -13.26 -6.36 -2.84
CA VAL A 45 -13.55 -5.07 -2.22
C VAL A 45 -15.07 -4.88 -2.11
N GLY A 46 -15.56 -4.87 -0.88
CA GLY A 46 -16.98 -4.77 -0.56
C GLY A 46 -17.46 -3.33 -0.32
N ASN A 47 -18.43 -3.21 0.58
CA ASN A 47 -19.00 -1.92 0.98
C ASN A 47 -18.27 -1.30 2.17
N HIS A 48 -18.37 0.01 2.31
CA HIS A 48 -17.94 0.73 3.50
C HIS A 48 -18.70 0.21 4.72
N GLU A 49 -18.01 -0.01 5.84
CA GLU A 49 -18.59 -0.65 7.04
C GLU A 49 -19.85 0.09 7.54
N THR A 50 -19.76 1.41 7.74
CA THR A 50 -20.87 2.21 8.27
C THR A 50 -21.81 2.76 7.18
N LEU A 51 -21.25 3.23 6.06
CA LEU A 51 -22.02 3.94 5.03
C LEU A 51 -22.74 3.00 4.06
N GLY A 52 -22.33 1.73 3.97
CA GLY A 52 -22.95 0.72 3.10
C GLY A 52 -22.75 0.95 1.59
N ILE A 53 -21.92 1.93 1.20
CA ILE A 53 -21.63 2.24 -0.21
C ILE A 53 -20.52 1.35 -0.77
N PRO A 54 -20.55 1.00 -2.08
CA PRO A 54 -19.47 0.25 -2.72
C PRO A 54 -18.13 0.99 -2.63
N MET A 55 -17.08 0.33 -2.16
CA MET A 55 -15.77 0.96 -2.01
C MET A 55 -14.88 0.89 -3.25
N ALA A 56 -15.12 -0.05 -4.17
CA ALA A 56 -14.28 -0.23 -5.36
C ALA A 56 -14.03 1.08 -6.13
N PRO A 57 -15.04 1.90 -6.48
CA PRO A 57 -14.82 3.17 -7.21
C PRO A 57 -13.98 4.19 -6.45
N HIS A 58 -13.88 4.06 -5.13
CA HIS A 58 -13.12 4.95 -4.26
C HIS A 58 -11.66 4.48 -4.04
N MET A 59 -11.29 3.31 -4.55
CA MET A 59 -9.91 2.82 -4.44
C MET A 59 -9.01 3.54 -5.45
N PRO A 60 -7.86 4.09 -5.05
CA PRO A 60 -6.91 4.68 -5.98
C PRO A 60 -6.45 3.72 -7.08
N THR A 61 -6.39 2.41 -6.77
CA THR A 61 -5.97 1.34 -7.69
C THR A 61 -7.12 0.73 -8.48
N ASP A 62 -8.34 1.26 -8.39
CA ASP A 62 -9.42 0.84 -9.28
C ASP A 62 -9.01 1.10 -10.74
N PRO A 63 -9.25 0.16 -11.68
CA PRO A 63 -8.85 0.34 -13.08
C PRO A 63 -9.35 1.64 -13.71
N ALA A 64 -10.54 2.14 -13.33
CA ALA A 64 -11.07 3.40 -13.83
C ALA A 64 -10.24 4.61 -13.35
N ASN A 65 -9.71 4.55 -12.13
CA ASN A 65 -8.89 5.60 -11.53
C ASN A 65 -7.41 5.57 -12.00
N MET A 66 -6.96 4.44 -12.57
CA MET A 66 -5.57 4.24 -12.98
C MET A 66 -5.20 4.83 -14.34
N THR A 67 -6.17 5.35 -15.11
CA THR A 67 -5.94 5.85 -16.48
C THR A 67 -4.99 7.05 -16.56
N GLY A 68 -4.91 7.86 -15.50
CA GLY A 68 -4.00 9.00 -15.38
C GLY A 68 -2.99 8.88 -14.24
N ALA A 69 -2.78 7.67 -13.70
CA ALA A 69 -1.95 7.48 -12.53
C ALA A 69 -0.45 7.71 -12.84
N PHE A 70 0.21 8.52 -12.01
CA PHE A 70 1.66 8.59 -11.96
C PHE A 70 2.18 7.59 -10.91
N VAL A 71 2.71 6.46 -11.36
CA VAL A 71 3.22 5.42 -10.46
C VAL A 71 4.60 5.83 -9.94
N THR A 72 4.76 5.82 -8.61
CA THR A 72 6.04 6.10 -7.96
C THR A 72 7.12 5.12 -8.44
N ASN A 73 8.17 5.64 -9.07
CA ASN A 73 9.34 4.86 -9.42
C ASN A 73 10.25 4.70 -8.19
N TYR A 74 10.10 3.58 -7.48
CA TYR A 74 10.87 3.33 -6.26
C TYR A 74 12.38 3.20 -6.49
N LEU A 75 12.84 2.75 -7.67
CA LEU A 75 14.28 2.67 -7.97
C LEU A 75 14.88 4.05 -8.16
N TRP A 76 14.21 4.93 -8.92
CA TRP A 76 14.65 6.32 -9.07
C TRP A 76 14.71 7.02 -7.71
N TRP A 77 13.70 6.84 -6.86
CA TRP A 77 13.74 7.41 -5.51
C TRP A 77 14.83 6.78 -4.64
N ALA A 78 15.10 5.48 -4.75
CA ALA A 78 16.21 4.86 -4.03
C ALA A 78 17.58 5.44 -4.43
N ASP A 79 17.76 5.79 -5.70
CA ASP A 79 19.03 6.35 -6.21
C ASP A 79 19.19 7.85 -5.93
N TYR A 80 18.10 8.63 -5.96
CA TYR A 80 18.17 10.10 -5.98
C TYR A 80 17.55 10.82 -4.78
N ARG A 81 16.87 10.12 -3.86
CA ARG A 81 16.13 10.76 -2.75
C ARG A 81 17.02 11.68 -1.92
N ASP A 82 18.22 11.26 -1.55
CA ASP A 82 19.09 12.05 -0.68
C ASP A 82 19.51 13.39 -1.33
N GLU A 83 19.78 13.38 -2.64
CA GLU A 83 20.11 14.60 -3.38
C GLU A 83 18.91 15.56 -3.45
N ILE A 84 17.73 15.02 -3.76
CA ILE A 84 16.49 15.81 -3.87
C ILE A 84 16.11 16.40 -2.52
N ASP A 85 16.18 15.60 -1.46
CA ASP A 85 15.87 16.05 -0.10
C ASP A 85 16.81 17.19 0.31
N ALA A 86 18.12 17.10 0.03
CA ALA A 86 19.07 18.18 0.31
C ALA A 86 18.73 19.47 -0.45
N ARG A 87 18.38 19.37 -1.74
CA ARG A 87 17.99 20.53 -2.57
C ARG A 87 16.67 21.14 -2.09
N PHE A 88 15.70 20.31 -1.70
CA PHE A 88 14.41 20.75 -1.18
C PHE A 88 14.56 21.48 0.17
N GLN A 89 15.40 20.97 1.08
CA GLN A 89 15.69 21.65 2.34
C GLN A 89 16.41 22.98 2.14
N ALA A 90 17.36 23.06 1.20
CA ALA A 90 18.03 24.32 0.86
C ALA A 90 17.05 25.37 0.28
N TRP A 91 16.03 24.94 -0.46
CA TRP A 91 14.96 25.82 -0.95
C TRP A 91 14.03 26.29 0.18
N LEU A 92 13.62 25.40 1.10
CA LEU A 92 12.76 25.75 2.24
C LEU A 92 13.40 26.77 3.21
N ALA A 93 14.73 26.87 3.22
CA ALA A 93 15.46 27.79 4.08
C ALA A 93 15.61 29.21 3.52
N GLN A 94 15.08 29.48 2.32
CA GLN A 94 15.01 30.81 1.69
C GLN A 94 13.81 31.61 2.19
#